data_AF-A0A6L9YVQ1-F1
#
_entry.id   AF-A0A6L9YVQ1-F1
#
_cell.length_a   1.000
_cell.length_b   1.000
_cell.length_c   1.000
_cell.angle_alpha   90.00
_cell.angle_beta   90.00
_cell.angle_gamma   90.00
#
_symmetry.space_group_name_H-M   'P 1'
#
loop_
_entity.id
_entity.type
_entity.pdbx_description
1 polymer ?
#
loop_
_entity_poly.entity_id
_entity_poly.type
_entity_poly.pdbx_seq_one_letter_code
_entity_poly.pdbx_strand_id
1 'polypeptide(L)'
;MDLGDINEVQRLVQEAQRLVHEVQRLVNEFQILVHEIQILVHEIQILVHEIQRLVHDTQRLVHEIQILVHDTQRLVHEIQILVHEIQILVHEIQILVHDTQILVHEVQRLVHDTQILVHEVQRLVHEIQILVHEVQSFDRSLVGT
;
A
#
# COMPACT_ATOMS: atom_id res chain seq x y z
N MET A 1 -45.55 89.28 -39.09
CA MET A 1 -45.83 87.88 -38.79
C MET A 1 -47.34 87.74 -38.75
N ASP A 2 -47.91 86.99 -39.67
CA ASP A 2 -49.36 86.78 -39.73
C ASP A 2 -49.79 85.60 -38.82
N LEU A 3 -51.09 85.33 -38.74
CA LEU A 3 -51.62 84.25 -37.89
C LEU A 3 -51.17 82.85 -38.36
N GLY A 4 -50.86 82.70 -39.65
CA GLY A 4 -50.35 81.46 -40.25
C GLY A 4 -48.92 81.16 -39.79
N ASP A 5 -48.05 82.17 -39.80
CA ASP A 5 -46.67 82.07 -39.31
C ASP A 5 -46.63 81.62 -37.83
N ILE A 6 -47.53 82.15 -36.99
CA ILE A 6 -47.61 81.81 -35.56
C ILE A 6 -48.01 80.34 -35.36
N ASN A 7 -49.01 79.86 -36.12
CA ASN A 7 -49.48 78.47 -36.02
C ASN A 7 -48.43 77.46 -36.49
N GLU A 8 -47.65 77.81 -37.53
CA GLU A 8 -46.54 76.99 -38.00
C GLU A 8 -45.42 76.88 -36.97
N VAL A 9 -45.02 78.01 -36.35
CA VAL A 9 -44.03 78.01 -35.26
C VAL A 9 -44.52 77.16 -34.08
N GLN A 10 -45.79 77.29 -33.67
CA GLN A 10 -46.34 76.49 -32.57
C GLN A 10 -46.32 74.98 -32.88
N ARG A 11 -46.64 74.59 -34.13
CA ARG A 11 -46.56 73.20 -34.56
C ARG A 11 -45.13 72.66 -34.51
N LEU A 12 -44.16 73.42 -35.03
CA LEU A 12 -42.75 73.03 -35.00
C LEU A 12 -42.23 72.90 -33.56
N VAL A 13 -42.64 73.77 -32.65
CA VAL A 13 -42.29 73.65 -31.22
C VAL A 13 -42.86 72.37 -30.61
N GLN A 14 -44.12 72.03 -30.89
CA GLN A 14 -44.72 70.79 -30.39
C GLN A 14 -44.04 69.54 -30.94
N GLU A 15 -43.64 69.55 -32.22
CA GLU A 15 -42.91 68.46 -32.84
C GLU A 15 -41.50 68.30 -32.23
N ALA A 16 -40.77 69.41 -32.05
CA ALA A 16 -39.49 69.41 -31.38
C ALA A 16 -39.60 68.88 -29.94
N GLN A 17 -40.63 69.29 -29.19
CA GLN A 17 -40.89 68.76 -27.85
C GLN A 17 -41.14 67.25 -27.87
N ARG A 18 -41.93 66.72 -28.82
CA ARG A 18 -42.15 65.27 -28.95
C ARG A 18 -40.86 64.52 -29.24
N LEU A 19 -40.04 65.03 -30.16
CA LEU A 19 -38.74 64.43 -30.49
C LEU A 19 -37.80 64.41 -29.28
N VAL A 20 -37.77 65.47 -28.47
CA VAL A 20 -36.98 65.50 -27.23
C VAL A 20 -37.44 64.42 -26.25
N HIS A 21 -38.75 64.24 -26.07
CA HIS A 21 -39.27 63.18 -25.19
C HIS A 21 -38.94 61.77 -25.71
N GLU A 22 -39.01 61.56 -27.02
CA GLU A 22 -38.65 60.28 -27.63
C GLU A 22 -37.17 59.96 -27.48
N VAL A 23 -36.29 60.94 -27.70
CA VAL A 23 -34.85 60.81 -27.47
C VAL A 23 -34.58 60.49 -26.01
N GLN A 24 -35.24 61.17 -25.06
CA GLN A 24 -35.05 60.90 -23.63
C GLN A 24 -35.48 59.47 -23.26
N ARG A 25 -36.57 58.97 -23.84
CA ARG A 25 -37.01 57.58 -23.63
C ARG A 25 -35.98 56.59 -24.16
N LEU A 26 -35.47 56.80 -25.37
CA LEU A 26 -34.46 55.94 -25.97
C LEU A 26 -33.15 55.93 -25.15
N VAL A 27 -32.74 57.09 -24.62
CA VAL A 27 -31.57 57.19 -23.73
C VAL A 27 -31.79 56.37 -22.46
N ASN A 28 -32.98 56.44 -21.85
CA ASN A 28 -33.29 55.66 -20.66
C ASN A 28 -33.31 54.16 -20.94
N GLU A 29 -33.90 53.72 -22.05
CA GLU A 29 -33.89 52.31 -22.49
C GLU A 29 -32.45 51.81 -22.72
N PHE A 30 -31.61 52.63 -23.35
CA PHE A 30 -30.20 52.30 -23.55
C PHE A 30 -29.44 52.18 -22.22
N GLN A 31 -29.70 53.05 -21.25
CA GLN A 31 -29.09 52.97 -19.92
C GLN A 31 -29.48 51.68 -19.18
N ILE A 32 -30.75 51.27 -19.28
CA ILE A 32 -31.22 50.01 -18.71
C ILE A 32 -30.50 48.83 -19.35
N LEU A 33 -30.43 48.79 -20.69
CA LEU A 33 -29.73 47.73 -21.41
C LEU A 33 -28.25 47.63 -21.02
N VAL A 34 -27.57 48.77 -20.89
CA VAL A 34 -26.16 48.81 -20.44
C VAL A 34 -26.03 48.23 -19.02
N HIS A 35 -26.96 48.54 -18.13
CA HIS A 35 -26.96 48.01 -16.77
C HIS A 35 -27.18 46.50 -16.74
N GLU A 36 -28.13 45.98 -17.52
CA GLU A 36 -28.37 44.53 -17.64
C GLU A 36 -27.16 43.78 -18.20
N ILE A 37 -26.48 44.35 -19.21
CA ILE A 37 -25.23 43.80 -19.73
C ILE A 37 -24.14 43.76 -18.66
N GLN A 38 -24.02 44.80 -17.83
CA GLN A 38 -23.04 44.82 -16.73
C GLN A 38 -23.31 43.72 -15.70
N ILE A 39 -24.58 43.49 -15.35
CA ILE A 39 -24.98 42.41 -14.44
C ILE A 39 -24.60 41.05 -15.05
N LEU A 40 -24.97 40.82 -16.31
CA LEU A 40 -24.66 39.56 -17.00
C LEU A 40 -23.15 39.29 -17.06
N VAL A 41 -22.34 40.33 -17.36
CA VAL A 41 -20.88 40.21 -17.36
C VAL A 41 -20.36 39.83 -15.97
N HIS A 42 -20.92 40.41 -14.90
CA HIS A 42 -20.52 40.08 -13.54
C HIS A 42 -20.89 38.62 -13.16
N GLU A 43 -22.07 38.15 -13.53
CA GLU A 43 -22.50 36.76 -13.32
C GLU A 43 -21.60 35.77 -14.07
N ILE A 44 -21.25 36.07 -15.32
CA ILE A 44 -20.31 35.27 -16.11
C ILE A 44 -18.94 35.22 -15.42
N GLN A 45 -18.46 36.35 -14.90
CA GLN A 45 -17.19 36.38 -14.17
C GLN A 45 -17.24 35.49 -12.93
N ILE A 46 -18.32 35.52 -12.14
CA ILE A 46 -18.50 34.65 -10.98
C ILE A 46 -18.45 33.18 -11.41
N LEU A 47 -19.23 32.81 -12.43
CA LEU A 47 -19.27 31.44 -12.93
C LEU A 47 -17.90 30.95 -13.40
N VAL A 48 -17.13 31.80 -14.10
CA VAL A 48 -15.76 31.46 -14.52
C VAL A 48 -14.87 31.18 -13.31
N HIS A 49 -14.95 31.98 -12.24
CA HIS A 49 -14.16 31.75 -11.03
C HIS A 49 -14.57 30.44 -10.32
N GLU A 50 -15.86 30.12 -10.27
CA GLU A 50 -16.34 28.87 -9.70
C GLU A 50 -15.84 27.65 -10.48
N ILE A 51 -15.88 27.71 -11.82
CA ILE A 51 -15.34 26.67 -12.68
C ILE A 51 -13.84 26.49 -12.44
N GLN A 52 -13.07 27.58 -12.34
CA GLN A 52 -11.64 27.52 -12.06
C GLN A 52 -11.35 26.84 -10.71
N ARG A 53 -12.13 27.17 -9.67
CA ARG A 53 -12.02 26.51 -8.36
C ARG A 53 -12.32 25.02 -8.45
N LEU A 54 -13.40 24.63 -9.13
CA LEU A 54 -13.76 23.22 -9.29
C LEU A 54 -12.67 22.43 -10.03
N VAL A 55 -12.07 23.01 -11.07
CA VAL A 55 -10.94 22.40 -11.80
C VAL A 55 -9.76 22.20 -10.86
N HIS A 56 -9.39 23.22 -10.08
CA HIS A 56 -8.29 23.13 -9.12
C HIS A 56 -8.54 22.04 -8.06
N ASP A 57 -9.74 21.99 -7.49
CA ASP A 57 -10.09 21.00 -6.47
C ASP A 57 -10.10 19.58 -7.05
N THR A 58 -10.54 19.42 -8.31
CA THR A 58 -10.45 18.15 -9.04
C THR A 58 -9.00 17.72 -9.25
N GLN A 59 -8.11 18.65 -9.63
CA GLN A 59 -6.68 18.36 -9.79
C GLN A 59 -6.04 17.91 -8.48
N ARG A 60 -6.39 18.57 -7.37
CA ARG A 60 -5.93 18.16 -6.03
C ARG A 60 -6.39 16.75 -5.67
N LEU A 61 -7.67 16.44 -5.89
CA LEU A 61 -8.20 15.11 -5.62
C LEU A 61 -7.49 14.02 -6.45
N VAL A 62 -7.23 14.28 -7.73
CA VAL A 62 -6.48 13.36 -8.59
C VAL A 62 -5.06 13.14 -8.04
N HIS A 63 -4.39 14.18 -7.58
CA HIS A 63 -3.06 14.06 -6.98
C HIS A 63 -3.07 13.25 -5.68
N GLU A 64 -4.05 13.47 -4.80
CA GLU A 64 -4.21 12.71 -3.56
C GLU A 64 -4.46 11.21 -3.85
N ILE A 65 -5.28 10.89 -4.86
CA ILE A 65 -5.50 9.52 -5.32
C ILE A 65 -4.20 8.89 -5.83
N GLN A 66 -3.38 9.62 -6.59
CA GLN A 66 -2.09 9.11 -7.08
C GLN A 66 -1.14 8.76 -5.94
N ILE A 67 -1.07 9.60 -4.90
CA ILE A 67 -0.26 9.33 -3.70
C ILE A 67 -0.76 8.05 -3.01
N LEU A 68 -2.08 7.92 -2.80
CA LEU A 68 -2.66 6.75 -2.15
C LEU A 68 -2.37 5.44 -2.91
N VAL A 69 -2.44 5.48 -4.25
CA VAL A 69 -2.10 4.33 -5.10
C VAL A 69 -0.62 3.97 -4.95
N HIS A 70 0.28 4.95 -4.98
CA HIS A 70 1.71 4.72 -4.79
C HIS A 70 2.02 4.11 -3.43
N ASP A 71 1.43 4.63 -2.36
CA ASP A 71 1.65 4.12 -1.00
C ASP A 71 1.11 2.70 -0.82
N THR A 72 -0.03 2.40 -1.46
CA THR A 72 -0.59 1.04 -1.49
C THR A 72 0.35 0.07 -2.21
N GLN A 73 0.92 0.47 -3.35
CA GLN A 73 1.89 -0.36 -4.08
C GLN A 73 3.14 -0.63 -3.24
N ARG A 74 3.66 0.38 -2.53
CA ARG A 74 4.80 0.23 -1.62
C ARG A 74 4.49 -0.76 -0.50
N LEU A 75 3.33 -0.64 0.14
CA LEU A 75 2.91 -1.56 1.20
C LEU A 75 2.81 -3.01 0.69
N VAL A 76 2.24 -3.22 -0.50
CA VAL A 76 2.17 -4.56 -1.12
C VAL A 76 3.58 -5.13 -1.35
N HIS A 77 4.52 -4.30 -1.81
CA HIS A 77 5.90 -4.74 -2.00
C HIS A 77 6.59 -5.12 -0.68
N GLU A 78 6.41 -4.32 0.37
CA GLU A 78 6.93 -4.62 1.71
C GLU A 78 6.37 -5.94 2.27
N ILE A 79 5.08 -6.20 2.07
CA ILE A 79 4.44 -7.47 2.46
C ILE A 79 5.05 -8.64 1.69
N GLN A 80 5.32 -8.49 0.39
CA GLN A 80 5.95 -9.54 -0.42
C GLN A 80 7.36 -9.88 0.08
N ILE A 81 8.16 -8.86 0.43
CA ILE A 81 9.48 -9.05 1.03
C ILE A 81 9.37 -9.84 2.33
N LEU A 82 8.48 -9.42 3.24
CA LEU A 82 8.28 -10.09 4.52
C LEU A 82 7.87 -11.56 4.35
N VAL A 83 6.96 -11.85 3.42
CA VAL A 83 6.55 -13.22 3.10
C VAL A 83 7.74 -14.05 2.60
N HIS A 84 8.60 -13.48 1.77
CA HIS A 84 9.79 -14.16 1.28
C HIS A 84 10.80 -14.46 2.40
N GLU A 85 11.04 -13.50 3.30
CA GLU A 85 11.90 -13.68 4.47
C GLU A 85 11.38 -14.80 5.39
N ILE A 86 10.06 -14.83 5.62
CA ILE A 86 9.43 -15.91 6.41
C ILE A 86 9.64 -17.28 5.74
N GLN A 87 9.52 -17.36 4.40
CA GLN A 87 9.76 -18.61 3.68
C GLN A 87 11.21 -19.10 3.82
N ILE A 88 12.18 -18.19 3.76
CA ILE A 88 13.60 -18.50 4.00
C ILE A 88 13.79 -19.04 5.41
N LEU A 89 13.26 -18.35 6.42
CA LEU A 89 13.38 -18.79 7.82
C LEU A 89 12.76 -20.17 8.05
N VAL A 90 11.59 -20.44 7.46
CA VAL A 90 10.95 -21.77 7.54
C VAL A 90 11.85 -22.84 6.92
N HIS A 91 12.49 -22.56 5.79
CA HIS A 91 13.41 -23.48 5.15
C HIS A 91 14.65 -23.76 6.01
N GLU A 92 15.24 -22.73 6.61
CA GLU A 92 16.37 -22.87 7.53
C GLU A 92 16.01 -23.72 8.76
N ILE A 93 14.81 -23.53 9.33
CA ILE A 93 14.31 -24.36 10.42
C ILE A 93 14.17 -25.82 9.99
N GLN A 94 13.67 -26.09 8.77
CA GLN A 94 13.55 -27.46 8.25
C GLN A 94 14.92 -28.13 8.13
N ILE A 95 15.94 -27.42 7.65
CA ILE A 95 17.31 -27.92 7.57
C ILE A 95 17.83 -28.25 8.98
N LEU A 96 17.68 -27.34 9.94
CA LEU A 96 18.13 -27.56 11.31
C LEU A 96 17.47 -28.78 11.96
N VAL A 97 16.17 -28.98 11.73
CA VAL A 97 15.43 -30.16 12.21
C VAL A 97 15.99 -31.43 11.58
N HIS A 98 16.26 -31.42 10.26
CA HIS A 98 16.84 -32.56 9.57
C HIS A 98 18.23 -32.93 10.11
N ASP A 99 19.11 -31.95 10.26
CA ASP A 99 20.45 -32.14 10.81
C ASP A 99 20.41 -32.69 12.24
N THR A 100 19.46 -32.20 13.05
CA THR A 100 19.23 -32.72 14.41
C THR A 100 18.81 -34.19 14.38
N GLN A 101 17.95 -34.60 13.44
CA GLN A 101 17.55 -36.01 13.28
C GLN A 101 18.74 -36.90 12.90
N ILE A 102 19.60 -36.43 11.98
CA ILE A 102 20.83 -37.14 11.60
C ILE A 102 21.72 -37.35 12.83
N LEU A 103 21.95 -36.30 13.62
CA LEU A 103 22.78 -36.37 14.83
C LEU A 103 22.21 -37.37 15.85
N VAL A 104 20.88 -37.37 16.05
CA VAL A 104 20.21 -38.33 16.94
C VAL A 104 20.45 -39.77 16.47
N HIS A 105 20.34 -40.04 15.17
CA HIS A 105 20.62 -41.37 14.62
C HIS A 105 22.09 -41.78 14.77
N GLU A 106 23.03 -40.86 14.60
CA GLU A 106 24.44 -41.12 14.82
C GLU A 106 24.73 -41.48 16.29
N VAL A 107 24.16 -40.74 17.23
CA VAL A 107 24.26 -41.04 18.67
C VAL A 107 23.68 -42.41 18.99
N GLN A 108 22.51 -42.76 18.43
CA GLN A 108 21.91 -44.09 18.62
C GLN A 108 22.82 -45.22 18.12
N ARG A 109 23.46 -45.03 16.97
CA ARG A 109 24.44 -45.98 16.44
C ARG A 109 25.65 -46.14 17.36
N LEU A 110 26.23 -45.04 17.83
CA LEU A 110 27.37 -45.08 18.76
C LEU A 110 27.03 -45.82 20.06
N VAL A 111 25.81 -45.60 20.60
CA VAL A 111 25.32 -46.32 21.77
C VAL A 111 25.21 -47.82 21.49
N HIS A 112 24.66 -48.21 20.33
CA HIS A 112 24.55 -49.61 19.94
C HIS A 112 25.93 -50.28 19.79
N ASP A 113 26.86 -49.63 19.10
CA ASP A 113 28.22 -50.15 18.91
C ASP A 113 28.94 -50.31 20.26
N THR A 114 28.72 -49.38 21.19
CA THR A 114 29.23 -49.47 22.57
C THR A 114 28.64 -50.68 23.32
N GLN A 115 27.34 -50.96 23.17
CA GLN A 115 26.70 -52.12 23.79
C GLN A 115 27.28 -53.44 23.24
N ILE A 116 27.53 -53.52 21.94
CA ILE A 116 28.18 -54.69 21.32
C ILE A 116 29.58 -54.90 21.92
N LEU A 117 30.39 -53.84 22.01
CA LEU A 117 31.72 -53.91 22.59
C LEU A 117 31.69 -54.39 24.06
N VAL A 118 30.74 -53.88 24.86
CA VAL A 118 30.56 -54.32 26.26
C VAL A 118 30.24 -55.81 26.32
N HIS A 119 29.35 -56.32 25.47
CA HIS A 119 29.04 -57.75 25.42
C HIS A 119 30.24 -58.60 24.99
N GLU A 120 31.04 -58.13 24.03
CA GLU A 120 32.25 -58.84 23.61
C GLU A 120 33.28 -58.92 24.74
N VAL A 121 33.48 -57.83 25.48
CA VAL A 121 34.35 -57.82 26.68
C VAL A 121 33.84 -58.79 27.74
N GLN A 122 32.53 -58.81 28.01
CA GLN A 122 31.93 -59.77 28.96
C GLN A 122 32.19 -61.22 28.55
N ARG A 123 32.04 -61.53 27.26
CA ARG A 123 32.32 -62.87 26.73
C ARG A 123 33.79 -63.26 26.92
N LEU A 124 34.72 -62.38 26.58
CA LEU A 124 36.16 -62.62 26.78
C LEU A 124 36.50 -62.85 28.26
N VAL A 125 35.92 -62.06 29.18
CA VAL A 125 36.10 -62.26 30.62
C VAL A 125 35.59 -63.64 31.04
N HIS A 126 34.44 -64.08 30.53
CA HIS A 126 33.90 -65.41 30.82
C HIS A 126 34.81 -66.54 30.30
N GLU A 127 35.31 -66.42 29.07
CA GLU A 127 36.26 -67.38 28.48
C GLU A 127 37.55 -67.48 29.32
N ILE A 128 38.09 -66.35 29.78
CA ILE A 128 39.25 -66.33 30.69
C ILE A 128 38.94 -67.04 32.02
N GLN A 129 37.75 -66.80 32.60
CA GLN A 129 37.35 -67.46 33.85
C GLN A 129 37.29 -68.99 33.71
N ILE A 130 36.76 -69.49 32.58
CA ILE A 130 36.75 -70.92 32.28
C ILE A 130 38.19 -71.45 32.21
N LEU A 131 39.07 -70.80 31.44
CA LEU A 131 40.47 -71.22 31.29
C LEU A 131 41.20 -71.26 32.65
N VAL A 132 41.00 -70.26 33.50
CA VAL A 132 41.58 -70.24 34.86
C VAL A 132 41.10 -71.42 35.68
N HIS A 133 39.80 -71.75 35.63
CA HIS A 133 39.24 -72.88 36.34
C HIS A 133 39.80 -74.22 35.84
N GLU A 134 39.99 -74.38 34.53
CA GLU A 134 40.62 -75.55 33.92
C GLU A 134 42.08 -75.72 34.36
N VAL A 135 42.87 -74.64 34.39
CA VAL A 135 44.26 -74.68 34.88
C VAL A 135 44.30 -75.08 36.36
N GLN A 136 43.41 -74.51 37.19
CA GLN A 136 43.35 -74.84 38.61
C GLN A 136 42.95 -76.29 38.87
N SER A 137 42.02 -76.85 38.09
CA SER A 137 41.59 -78.25 38.23
C SER A 137 42.70 -79.21 37.79
N PHE A 138 43.44 -78.87 36.73
CA PHE A 138 44.60 -79.62 36.27
C PHE A 138 45.72 -79.63 37.31
N ASP A 139 46.07 -78.47 37.89
CA ASP A 139 47.11 -78.36 38.92
C ASP A 139 46.77 -79.19 40.17
N ARG A 140 45.51 -79.14 40.65
CA ARG A 140 45.04 -80.00 41.76
C ARG A 140 45.17 -81.48 41.45
N SER A 141 45.00 -81.90 40.19
CA SER A 141 45.14 -83.30 39.78
C SER A 141 46.59 -83.79 39.82
N LEU A 142 47.57 -82.89 39.67
CA LEU A 142 49.00 -83.20 39.72
C LEU A 142 49.56 -83.23 41.15
N VAL A 143 49.04 -82.40 42.05
CA VAL A 143 49.47 -82.36 43.47
C VAL A 143 48.76 -83.45 44.31
N GLY A 144 47.64 -84.00 43.81
CA GLY A 144 46.87 -85.07 44.45
C GLY A 144 47.41 -86.50 44.20
N THR A 145 48.51 -86.65 43.46
CA THR A 145 49.30 -87.89 43.29
C THR A 145 50.59 -87.81 44.07
#